data_AF-A0A2E1JE02-F1
#
_entry.id   AF-A0A2E1JE02-F1
#
_cell.length_a   1.000
_cell.length_b   1.000
_cell.length_c   1.000
_cell.angle_alpha   90.00
_cell.angle_beta   90.00
_cell.angle_gamma   90.00
#
_symmetry.space_group_name_H-M   'P 1'
#
loop_
_entity.id
_entity.type
_entity.pdbx_description
1 polymer ?
#
loop_
_entity_poly.entity_id
_entity_poly.type
_entity_poly.pdbx_seq_one_letter_code
_entity_poly.pdbx_strand_id
1 'polypeptide(L)' 'MSRKSLKGLIIPESEMKVRFSPSGGPGGQHANKANTRVELTWNVYESTVIGVGDKERINRKYGPVLRIVVDETRSQS' A
#
# COMPACT_ATOMS: atom_id res chain seq x y z
N MET A 1 24.94 12.26 -8.07
CA MET A 1 23.53 12.65 -7.90
C MET A 1 23.09 12.22 -6.51
N SER A 2 23.06 13.13 -5.54
CA SER A 2 22.81 12.79 -4.14
C SER A 2 21.34 12.40 -3.95
N ARG A 3 21.06 11.12 -3.69
CA ARG A 3 19.76 10.67 -3.18
C ARG A 3 19.65 11.24 -1.77
N LYS A 4 18.96 12.37 -1.62
CA LYS A 4 18.52 12.87 -0.31
C LYS A 4 17.78 11.72 0.39
N SER A 5 18.41 11.16 1.41
CA SER A 5 17.72 10.40 2.44
C SER A 5 16.70 11.37 3.07
N LEU A 6 15.42 11.15 2.81
CA LEU A 6 14.37 11.93 3.44
C LEU A 6 14.32 11.49 4.91
N LYS A 7 14.54 12.44 5.83
CA LYS A 7 13.97 12.34 7.18
C LYS A 7 12.51 11.90 7.02
N GLY A 8 12.13 10.83 7.71
CA GLY A 8 10.91 10.07 7.45
C GLY A 8 9.69 10.95 7.22
N LEU A 9 9.14 10.86 6.01
CA LEU A 9 7.80 11.36 5.74
C LEU A 9 6.82 10.42 6.45
N ILE A 10 6.12 10.94 7.45
CA ILE A 10 5.07 10.19 8.16
C ILE A 10 3.75 10.55 7.48
N ILE A 11 3.09 9.54 6.92
CA ILE A 11 1.74 9.67 6.37
C ILE A 11 0.77 9.23 7.47
N PRO A 12 -0.21 10.06 7.88
CA PRO A 12 -1.20 9.66 8.88
C PRO A 12 -2.01 8.45 8.41
N GLU A 13 -2.26 7.49 9.30
CA GLU A 13 -3.08 6.32 8.99
C GLU A 13 -4.50 6.69 8.53
N SER A 14 -5.02 7.83 8.99
CA SER A 14 -6.33 8.37 8.57
C SER A 14 -6.40 8.74 7.09
N GLU A 15 -5.25 8.94 6.42
CA GLU A 15 -5.20 9.18 4.97
C GLU A 15 -5.20 7.87 4.17
N MET A 16 -5.06 6.72 4.84
CA MET A 16 -4.93 5.41 4.21
C MET A 16 -6.23 4.62 4.31
N LYS A 17 -6.55 3.89 3.24
CA LYS A 17 -7.64 2.91 3.23
C LYS A 17 -7.04 1.52 3.19
N VAL A 18 -7.37 0.72 4.21
CA VAL A 18 -6.91 -0.66 4.35
C VAL A 18 -8.06 -1.61 4.06
N ARG A 19 -7.80 -2.65 3.26
CA ARG A 19 -8.74 -3.73 2.97
C ARG A 19 -8.09 -5.08 3.21
N PHE A 20 -8.74 -5.91 4.01
CA PHE A 20 -8.36 -7.30 4.21
C PHE A 20 -9.18 -8.19 3.27
N SER A 21 -8.53 -9.16 2.65
CA SER A 21 -9.19 -10.14 1.78
C SER A 21 -8.55 -11.51 1.98
N PRO A 22 -9.33 -12.60 1.92
CA PRO A 22 -8.77 -13.93 1.79
C PRO A 22 -8.05 -14.04 0.44
N SER A 23 -6.82 -14.55 0.41
CA SER A 23 -6.14 -14.85 -0.85
C SER A 23 -6.68 -16.17 -1.43
N GLY A 24 -7.85 -16.14 -2.07
CA GLY A 24 -8.45 -17.33 -2.68
C GLY A 24 -9.07 -17.00 -4.03
N GLY A 25 -8.41 -17.41 -5.13
CA GLY A 25 -9.01 -17.36 -6.46
C GLY A 25 -10.12 -18.42 -6.63
N PRO A 26 -10.97 -18.33 -7.67
CA PRO A 26 -11.97 -19.35 -7.97
C PRO A 26 -11.25 -20.62 -8.46
N GLY A 27 -10.89 -21.51 -7.54
CA GLY A 27 -10.08 -22.70 -7.84
C GLY A 27 -9.95 -23.64 -6.65
N GLY A 28 -10.92 -24.55 -6.53
CA GLY A 28 -10.74 -25.97 -6.19
C GLY A 28 -9.93 -26.37 -4.95
N GLN A 29 -10.66 -26.82 -3.93
CA GLN A 29 -10.39 -28.06 -3.17
C GLN A 29 -8.92 -28.32 -2.74
N HIS A 30 -8.45 -27.55 -1.76
CA HIS A 30 -7.70 -28.06 -0.60
C HIS A 30 -7.69 -26.91 0.42
N ALA A 31 -8.78 -26.83 1.18
CA ALA A 31 -8.98 -25.82 2.21
C ALA A 31 -7.91 -25.91 3.31
N ASN A 32 -7.57 -24.74 3.87
CA ASN A 32 -6.78 -24.48 5.09
C ASN A 32 -5.36 -23.91 4.92
N LYS A 33 -5.22 -22.82 4.15
CA LYS A 33 -4.24 -21.79 4.48
C LYS A 33 -4.97 -20.47 4.69
N ALA A 34 -5.06 -20.04 5.95
CA ALA A 34 -5.55 -18.71 6.33
C ALA A 34 -4.53 -17.67 5.89
N ASN A 35 -4.43 -17.45 4.58
CA ASN A 35 -3.60 -16.42 4.00
C ASN A 35 -4.42 -15.14 3.92
N THR A 36 -4.01 -14.15 4.71
CA THR A 36 -4.64 -12.84 4.76
C THR A 36 -3.91 -11.91 3.81
N ARG A 37 -4.57 -11.53 2.71
CA ARG A 37 -4.09 -10.49 1.81
C ARG A 37 -4.52 -9.13 2.35
N VAL A 38 -3.56 -8.24 2.57
CA VAL A 38 -3.79 -6.86 3.01
C VAL A 38 -3.51 -5.93 1.84
N GLU A 39 -4.46 -5.04 1.57
CA GLU A 39 -4.32 -3.99 0.57
C GLU A 39 -4.41 -2.63 1.25
N LEU A 40 -3.41 -1.78 0.98
CA LEU A 40 -3.37 -0.40 1.43
C LEU A 40 -3.43 0.51 0.22
N THR A 41 -4.33 1.48 0.26
CA THR A 41 -4.47 2.52 -0.78
C THR A 41 -4.35 3.91 -0.16
N TRP A 42 -3.69 4.81 -0.87
CA TRP A 42 -3.45 6.18 -0.43
C TRP A 42 -3.63 7.16 -1.58
N ASN A 43 -4.54 8.13 -1.43
CA ASN A 43 -4.76 9.19 -2.41
C ASN A 43 -3.78 10.35 -2.11
N VAL A 44 -2.84 10.55 -3.04
CA VAL A 44 -1.76 11.53 -2.91
C VAL A 44 -2.32 12.96 -2.86
N TYR A 45 -3.43 13.22 -3.56
CA TYR A 45 -4.01 14.56 -3.63
C TYR A 45 -4.76 14.95 -2.36
N GLU A 46 -5.33 13.98 -1.65
CA GLU A 46 -6.03 14.18 -0.37
C GLU A 46 -5.06 14.36 0.80
N SER A 47 -3.78 14.04 0.62
CA SER A 47 -2.79 14.12 1.69
C SER A 47 -2.54 15.55 2.17
N THR A 48 -2.49 15.72 3.48
CA THR A 48 -2.23 17.00 4.17
C THR A 48 -0.75 17.22 4.50
N VAL A 49 0.05 16.15 4.46
CA VAL A 49 1.46 16.15 4.92
C VAL A 49 2.48 16.33 3.79
N ILE A 50 2.04 16.32 2.53
CA ILE A 50 2.90 16.56 1.36
C ILE A 50 2.51 17.83 0.60
N GLY A 51 3.53 18.57 0.15
CA GLY A 51 3.34 19.78 -0.64
C GLY A 51 2.97 19.50 -2.09
N VAL A 52 2.43 20.51 -2.78
CA VAL A 52 1.97 20.42 -4.18
C VAL A 52 3.03 19.88 -5.12
N GLY A 53 4.29 20.35 -4.99
CA GLY A 53 5.39 19.87 -5.83
C GLY A 53 5.70 18.38 -5.67
N ASP A 54 5.58 17.84 -4.45
CA ASP A 54 5.74 16.40 -4.21
C ASP A 54 4.52 15.60 -4.68
N LYS A 55 3.30 16.13 -4.51
CA LYS A 55 2.08 15.52 -5.06
C LYS A 55 2.20 15.32 -6.57
N GLU A 56 2.62 16.34 -7.29
CA GLU A 56 2.85 16.25 -8.74
C GLU A 56 3.96 15.27 -9.10
N ARG A 57 5.07 15.27 -8.34
CA ARG A 57 6.20 14.36 -8.60
C ARG A 57 5.81 12.90 -8.39
N ILE A 58 5.02 12.60 -7.36
CA ILE A 58 4.49 11.27 -7.09
C ILE A 58 3.49 10.91 -8.19
N ASN A 59 2.55 11.80 -8.52
CA ASN A 59 1.54 11.55 -9.55
C ASN A 59 2.15 11.25 -10.93
N ARG A 60 3.15 12.03 -11.35
CA ARG A 60 3.86 11.78 -12.62
C ARG A 60 4.53 10.41 -12.68
N LYS A 61 4.96 9.86 -11.53
CA LYS A 61 5.73 8.62 -11.48
C LYS A 61 4.87 7.38 -11.20
N TYR A 62 3.85 7.52 -10.36
CA TYR A 62 3.08 6.40 -9.84
C TYR A 62 1.56 6.55 -9.98
N GLY A 63 1.09 7.71 -10.46
CA GLY A 63 -0.32 8.04 -10.54
C GLY A 63 -0.89 8.67 -9.26
N PRO A 64 -2.19 9.02 -9.28
CA PRO A 64 -2.83 9.81 -8.24
C PRO A 64 -3.09 9.03 -6.95
N VAL A 65 -3.15 7.69 -7.06
CA VAL A 65 -3.43 6.78 -5.95
C VAL A 65 -2.35 5.71 -5.92
N LEU A 66 -1.67 5.60 -4.77
CA LEU A 66 -0.72 4.54 -4.51
C LEU A 66 -1.44 3.35 -3.90
N ARG A 67 -1.12 2.15 -4.39
CA ARG A 67 -1.65 0.88 -3.90
C ARG A 67 -0.51 -0.07 -3.57
N ILE A 68 -0.52 -0.59 -2.35
CA ILE A 68 0.40 -1.61 -1.87
C ILE A 68 -0.44 -2.82 -1.48
N VAL A 69 0.00 -4.00 -1.91
CA VAL A 69 -0.63 -5.27 -1.55
C VAL A 69 0.43 -6.15 -0.93
N VAL A 70 0.12 -6.68 0.25
CA VAL A 70 0.95 -7.67 0.95
C VAL A 70 0.13 -8.94 1.09
N ASP A 71 0.75 -10.05 0.72
CA ASP A 71 0.20 -11.38 0.92
C ASP A 71 1.21 -12.16 1.77
N GLU A 72 0.98 -12.19 3.09
CA GLU A 72 1.85 -12.90 4.01
C GLU A 72 1.38 -14.34 4.16
N THR A 73 2.22 -15.27 3.70
CA THR A 73 2.07 -16.68 4.06
C THR A 73 2.72 -16.89 5.42
N ARG A 74 1.92 -17.15 6.47
CA ARG A 74 2.47 -17.72 7.70
C ARG A 74 2.94 -19.14 7.40
N SER A 75 4.20 -19.29 7.02
CA SER A 75 4.91 -20.56 7.07
C SER A 75 5.27 -20.81 8.52
N GLN A 76 4.50 -21.65 9.24
CA GLN A 76 5.05 -22.28 10.43
C GLN A 76 6.21 -23.16 9.97
N SER A 77 7.41 -22.86 10.48
CA SER A 77 8.55 -23.77 10.51
C SER A 77 8.76 -24.18 11.96
#